data_AF-A0A1W1I0D7-F1
#
_entry.id   AF-A0A1W1I0D7-F1
#
_cell.length_a   1.000
_cell.length_b   1.000
_cell.length_c   1.000
_cell.angle_alpha   90.00
_cell.angle_beta   90.00
_cell.angle_gamma   90.00
#
_symmetry.space_group_name_H-M   'P 1'
#
loop_
_entity.id
_entity.type
_entity.pdbx_description
1 polymer ?
#
loop_
_entity_poly.entity_id
_entity_poly.type
_entity_poly.pdbx_seq_one_letter_code
_entity_poly.pdbx_strand_id
1 'polypeptide(L)' 'MATDAPRLYDREGHYRGKLSTNTLDPDSINNPLGRYGSPLSPDSLNNPLGPGNALNPDSPRNRLGNGWRIEGGR' A
#
# COMPACT_ATOMS: atom_id res chain seq x y z
N MET A 1 -14.31 5.43 -14.92
CA MET A 1 -13.82 4.95 -13.62
C MET A 1 -12.54 4.20 -13.90
N ALA A 2 -11.40 4.59 -13.34
CA ALA A 2 -10.15 3.84 -13.55
C ALA A 2 -10.27 2.51 -12.80
N THR A 3 -10.75 1.47 -13.47
CA THR A 3 -11.04 0.16 -12.86
C THR A 3 -9.78 -0.70 -12.71
N ASP A 4 -8.70 -0.39 -13.43
CA ASP A 4 -7.41 -1.06 -13.31
C ASP A 4 -6.37 -0.17 -12.63
N ALA A 5 -6.58 0.11 -11.34
CA ALA A 5 -5.54 0.72 -10.53
C ALA A 5 -4.36 -0.27 -10.36
N PRO A 6 -3.10 0.20 -10.45
CA PRO A 6 -1.94 -0.65 -10.17
C PRO A 6 -2.02 -1.29 -8.79
N ARG A 7 -1.63 -2.54 -8.69
CA ARG A 7 -1.57 -3.32 -7.44
C ARG A 7 -0.17 -3.26 -6.86
N LEU A 8 -0.10 -3.26 -5.54
CA LEU A 8 1.15 -3.20 -4.78
C LEU A 8 1.42 -4.57 -4.16
N TYR A 9 2.68 -5.00 -4.20
CA TYR A 9 3.14 -6.25 -3.63
C TYR A 9 4.41 -6.02 -2.84
N ASP A 10 4.56 -6.67 -1.70
CA ASP A 10 5.85 -6.69 -1.00
C ASP A 10 6.83 -7.66 -1.69
N ARG A 11 8.03 -7.77 -1.13
CA ARG A 11 9.11 -8.59 -1.67
C ARG A 11 8.80 -10.08 -1.67
N GLU A 12 7.98 -10.53 -0.73
CA GLU A 12 7.54 -11.93 -0.63
C GLU A 12 6.37 -12.22 -1.59
N GLY A 13 5.84 -11.19 -2.24
CA GLY A 13 4.71 -11.30 -3.17
C GLY A 13 3.36 -11.18 -2.47
N HIS A 14 3.31 -10.76 -1.20
CA HIS A 14 2.02 -10.50 -0.56
C HIS A 14 1.40 -9.22 -1.10
N TYR A 15 0.11 -9.28 -1.35
CA TYR A 15 -0.66 -8.14 -1.84
C TYR A 15 -0.83 -7.07 -0.76
N ARG A 16 -0.55 -5.81 -1.14
CA ARG A 16 -0.51 -4.64 -0.25
C ARG A 16 -1.50 -3.52 -0.65
N GLY A 17 -2.49 -3.85 -1.47
CA GLY A 17 -3.53 -2.91 -1.91
C GLY A 17 -3.28 -2.32 -3.30
N LYS A 18 -4.11 -1.33 -3.68
CA LYS A 18 -4.06 -0.65 -4.98
C LYS A 18 -3.63 0.80 -4.84
N LEU A 19 -2.84 1.26 -5.79
CA LEU A 19 -2.55 2.67 -6.03
C LEU A 19 -3.75 3.35 -6.71
N SER A 20 -4.86 3.42 -5.98
CA SER A 20 -6.13 4.02 -6.44
C SER A 20 -6.38 5.32 -5.69
N THR A 21 -6.91 6.34 -6.37
CA THR A 21 -7.39 7.58 -5.72
C THR A 21 -8.83 7.43 -5.21
N ASN A 22 -9.50 6.31 -5.49
CA ASN A 22 -10.84 6.05 -4.99
C ASN A 22 -10.77 5.74 -3.48
N THR A 23 -11.33 6.61 -2.65
CA THR A 23 -11.37 6.45 -1.19
C THR A 23 -12.46 5.49 -0.73
N LEU A 24 -13.36 5.06 -1.63
CA LEU A 24 -14.42 4.08 -1.34
C LEU A 24 -14.02 2.63 -1.69
N ASP A 25 -12.94 2.45 -2.46
CA ASP A 25 -12.42 1.12 -2.78
C ASP A 25 -11.78 0.50 -1.52
N PRO A 26 -12.21 -0.69 -1.05
CA PRO A 26 -11.65 -1.33 0.12
C PRO A 26 -10.16 -1.69 -0.02
N ASP A 27 -9.68 -1.88 -1.26
CA ASP A 27 -8.28 -2.18 -1.55
C ASP A 27 -7.39 -0.94 -1.72
N SER A 28 -8.00 0.25 -1.80
CA SER A 28 -7.26 1.49 -2.05
C SER A 28 -6.40 1.88 -0.85
N ILE A 29 -5.11 2.17 -1.11
CA ILE A 29 -4.22 2.73 -0.08
C ILE A 29 -4.62 4.15 0.35
N ASN A 30 -5.52 4.80 -0.40
CA ASN A 30 -6.06 6.12 -0.07
C ASN A 30 -7.40 6.04 0.67
N ASN A 31 -7.94 4.85 0.94
CA ASN A 31 -9.13 4.69 1.76
C ASN A 31 -8.75 4.70 3.26
N PRO A 32 -9.06 5.76 4.03
CA PRO A 32 -8.68 5.87 5.44
C PRO A 32 -9.44 4.88 6.35
N LEU A 33 -10.51 4.28 5.86
CA LEU A 33 -11.28 3.23 6.52
C LEU A 33 -10.95 1.84 5.96
N GLY A 34 -10.18 1.77 4.87
CA GLY A 34 -9.81 0.54 4.18
C GLY A 34 -8.61 -0.14 4.82
N ARG A 35 -8.47 -1.45 4.55
CA ARG A 35 -7.40 -2.28 5.14
C ARG A 35 -5.99 -1.76 4.81
N TYR A 36 -5.77 -1.27 3.59
CA TYR A 36 -4.44 -0.87 3.13
C TYR A 36 -4.16 0.65 3.25
N GLY A 37 -5.19 1.45 3.53
CA GLY A 37 -5.08 2.90 3.67
C GLY A 37 -5.34 3.43 5.08
N SER A 38 -5.96 2.66 5.98
CA SER A 38 -6.25 3.12 7.34
C SER A 38 -5.00 3.18 8.21
N PRO A 39 -4.68 4.28 8.91
CA PRO A 39 -3.51 4.35 9.79
C PRO A 39 -3.56 3.37 10.97
N LEU A 40 -4.76 2.87 11.30
CA LEU A 40 -4.99 1.91 12.40
C LEU A 40 -4.82 0.45 11.95
N SER A 41 -4.82 0.17 10.65
CA SER A 41 -4.70 -1.19 10.13
C SER A 41 -3.25 -1.66 10.16
N PRO A 42 -2.98 -2.91 10.58
CA PRO A 42 -1.62 -3.47 10.60
C PRO A 42 -1.03 -3.65 9.20
N ASP A 43 -1.87 -3.76 8.16
CA ASP A 43 -1.41 -3.99 6.77
C ASP A 43 -1.25 -2.68 5.97
N SER A 44 -1.62 -1.55 6.57
CA SER A 44 -1.71 -0.28 5.88
C SER A 44 -0.37 0.38 5.63
N LEU A 45 -0.22 0.92 4.41
CA LEU A 45 0.90 1.79 4.09
C LEU A 45 0.92 3.03 4.99
N ASN A 46 -0.22 3.47 5.50
CA ASN A 46 -0.34 4.64 6.34
C ASN A 46 -0.07 4.38 7.83
N ASN A 47 0.14 3.12 8.22
CA ASN A 47 0.50 2.79 9.59
C ASN A 47 2.02 2.93 9.82
N PRO A 48 2.49 3.92 10.61
CA PRO A 48 3.91 4.17 10.83
C PRO A 48 4.59 3.11 11.72
N LEU A 49 3.81 2.30 12.44
CA LEU A 49 4.35 1.21 13.26
C LEU A 49 4.46 -0.11 12.50
N GLY A 50 3.94 -0.15 11.28
CA GLY A 50 3.93 -1.35 10.46
C GLY A 50 4.52 -1.11 9.08
N PRO A 51 3.76 -1.36 8.00
CA PRO A 51 4.32 -1.34 6.64
C PRO A 51 4.70 0.05 6.14
N GLY A 52 4.13 1.10 6.74
CA GLY A 52 4.54 2.48 6.52
C GLY A 52 5.75 2.93 7.33
N ASN A 53 6.33 2.08 8.17
CA ASN A 53 7.47 2.44 9.00
C ASN A 53 8.71 2.72 8.13
N ALA A 54 9.30 3.91 8.22
CA ALA A 54 10.45 4.28 7.41
C ALA A 54 11.74 3.50 7.76
N LEU A 55 11.76 2.78 8.89
CA LEU A 55 12.88 1.91 9.27
C LEU A 55 12.74 0.49 8.69
N ASN A 56 11.55 0.10 8.25
CA ASN A 56 11.33 -1.23 7.68
C ASN A 56 11.98 -1.29 6.27
N PRO A 57 12.86 -2.26 5.97
CA PRO A 57 13.48 -2.40 4.65
C PRO A 57 12.49 -2.57 3.49
N ASP A 58 11.31 -3.15 3.75
CA ASP A 58 10.28 -3.37 2.73
C ASP A 58 9.28 -2.22 2.63
N SER A 59 9.38 -1.23 3.52
CA SER A 59 8.50 -0.06 3.49
C SER A 59 8.81 0.81 2.26
N PRO A 60 7.79 1.21 1.49
CA PRO A 60 7.95 2.21 0.43
C PRO A 60 8.43 3.57 0.95
N ARG A 61 8.30 3.83 2.26
CA ARG A 61 8.76 5.07 2.89
C ARG A 61 10.22 5.02 3.33
N ASN A 62 10.85 3.85 3.32
CA ASN A 62 12.27 3.71 3.61
C ASN A 62 13.09 4.02 2.35
N ARG A 63 13.76 5.18 2.34
CA ARG A 63 14.62 5.60 1.22
C ARG A 63 15.82 4.68 0.96
N LEU A 64 16.21 3.88 1.96
CA LEU A 64 17.29 2.90 1.85
C LEU A 64 16.75 1.48 1.59
N GLY A 65 15.43 1.32 1.62
CA GLY A 65 14.74 0.05 1.40
C GLY A 65 14.44 -0.20 -0.07
N ASN A 66 13.94 -1.40 -0.36
CA ASN A 66 13.54 -1.78 -1.72
C ASN A 66 12.10 -1.37 -2.04
N GLY A 67 11.31 -1.04 -1.02
CA GLY A 67 9.91 -0.69 -1.15
C GLY A 67 9.04 -1.81 -1.72
N TRP A 68 7.87 -1.44 -2.24
CA TRP A 68 6.91 -2.38 -2.83
C TRP A 68 6.97 -2.38 -4.35
N ARG A 69 6.72 -3.55 -4.91
CA ARG A 69 6.58 -3.75 -6.35
C ARG A 69 5.20 -3.33 -6.81
N ILE A 70 5.14 -2.65 -7.94
CA ILE A 70 3.90 -2.19 -8.57
C ILE A 70 3.62 -3.09 -9.78
N GLU A 71 2.40 -3.63 -9.89
CA GLU A 71 1.97 -4.46 -11.01
C GLU A 71 0.62 -4.02 -11.58
N GLY A 72 0.51 -3.91 -12.90
CA GLY A 72 -0.71 -3.49 -13.61
C GLY A 72 -0.82 -1.97 -13.79
N GLY A 73 -1.99 -1.50 -14.24
CA GLY A 73 -2.26 -0.08 -14.53
C GLY A 73 -2.02 0.35 -15.98
N ARG A 74 -2.72 -0.28 -16.93
CA ARG A 74 -2.70 0.11 -18.35
C ARG A 74 -3.89 0.98 -18.71
#